data_AF-A0A2V5NGX0-F1
#
_entry.id   AF-A0A2V5NGX0-F1
#
_cell.length_a   1.000
_cell.length_b   1.000
_cell.length_c   1.000
_cell.angle_alpha   90.00
_cell.angle_beta   90.00
_cell.angle_gamma   90.00
#
_symmetry.space_group_name_H-M   'P 1'
#
loop_
_entity.id
_entity.type
_entity.pdbx_description
1 polymer ?
#
loop_
_entity_poly.entity_id
_entity_poly.type
_entity_poly.pdbx_seq_one_letter_code
_entity_poly.pdbx_strand_id
1 'polypeptide(L)'
;MKKLTLSSLIAVASFAAAASAFAQNANFTASRTFEFDPDKTGGAVANWSNGIGLKDANANSSFGLQLEKNVPIDANVSAGAVLNGLKGVVVASGDTLGYDMKNSSTSTNPLNGSGPRFNVSWTLNGTPGFSFVGGSNNATRNPACGDPTNWTSYRLGLQNPAQAFPPVPVGAVLQSVVLILDEPAKDTLDNINFRDQIAGKPGSSATSTGCP
;
A
#
# COMPACT_ATOMS: atom_id res chain seq x y z
N MET A 1 -37.20 -38.01 55.26
CA MET A 1 -36.10 -37.07 54.93
C MET A 1 -35.85 -37.19 53.42
N LYS A 2 -36.25 -36.17 52.65
CA LYS A 2 -36.24 -36.20 51.17
C LYS A 2 -34.86 -35.81 50.64
N LYS A 3 -34.34 -36.61 49.71
CA LYS A 3 -33.10 -36.38 48.94
C LYS A 3 -33.36 -35.33 47.87
N LEU A 4 -32.42 -34.39 47.69
CA LEU A 4 -32.29 -33.54 46.51
C LEU A 4 -30.79 -33.34 46.25
N THR A 5 -30.27 -34.05 45.24
CA THR A 5 -28.92 -33.88 44.71
C THR A 5 -29.00 -32.90 43.54
N LEU A 6 -28.39 -31.72 43.69
CA LEU A 6 -28.37 -30.69 42.67
C LEU A 6 -27.11 -30.83 41.81
N SER A 7 -27.29 -31.42 40.63
CA SER A 7 -26.31 -31.45 39.54
C SER A 7 -25.99 -30.02 39.10
N SER A 8 -24.75 -29.59 39.29
CA SER A 8 -24.30 -28.26 38.89
C SER A 8 -23.42 -28.38 37.64
N LEU A 9 -23.95 -27.94 36.50
CA LEU A 9 -23.22 -27.71 35.26
C LEU A 9 -22.07 -26.72 35.54
N ILE A 10 -20.83 -27.12 35.28
CA ILE A 10 -19.72 -26.19 35.14
C ILE A 10 -19.67 -25.78 33.67
N ALA A 11 -20.13 -24.56 33.40
CA ALA A 11 -20.01 -23.92 32.10
C ALA A 11 -18.52 -23.71 31.79
N VAL A 12 -18.04 -24.27 30.69
CA VAL A 12 -16.75 -23.93 30.10
C VAL A 12 -16.87 -22.52 29.54
N ALA A 13 -16.44 -21.53 30.31
CA ALA A 13 -16.26 -20.17 29.81
C ALA A 13 -15.06 -20.19 28.85
N SER A 14 -15.34 -20.37 27.56
CA SER A 14 -14.39 -20.10 26.49
C SER A 14 -14.00 -18.62 26.57
N PHE A 15 -12.79 -18.34 27.05
CA PHE A 15 -12.13 -17.05 26.90
C PHE A 15 -11.89 -16.82 25.40
N ALA A 16 -12.90 -16.33 24.69
CA ALA A 16 -12.69 -15.64 23.44
C ALA A 16 -11.95 -14.35 23.79
N ALA A 17 -10.63 -14.38 23.71
CA ALA A 17 -9.85 -13.16 23.67
C ALA A 17 -10.26 -12.42 22.40
N ALA A 18 -11.28 -11.58 22.51
CA ALA A 18 -11.51 -10.50 21.58
C ALA A 18 -10.27 -9.61 21.69
N ALA A 19 -9.28 -9.89 20.84
CA ALA A 19 -8.20 -8.95 20.60
C ALA A 19 -8.88 -7.69 20.05
N SER A 20 -9.14 -6.74 20.94
CA SER A 20 -9.48 -5.40 20.57
C SER A 20 -8.36 -4.95 19.65
N ALA A 21 -8.65 -4.84 18.35
CA ALA A 21 -7.75 -4.25 17.39
C ALA A 21 -7.65 -2.77 17.78
N PHE A 22 -6.73 -2.46 18.71
CA PHE A 22 -6.28 -1.10 18.88
C PHE A 22 -5.80 -0.65 17.52
N ALA A 23 -6.40 0.42 16.98
CA ALA A 23 -5.99 1.01 15.72
C ALA A 23 -4.53 1.44 15.86
N GLN A 24 -3.61 0.57 15.46
CA GLN A 24 -2.19 0.86 15.44
C GLN A 24 -1.99 1.99 14.44
N ASN A 25 -1.49 3.13 14.90
CA ASN A 25 -1.10 4.23 14.03
C ASN A 25 0.08 3.74 13.19
N ALA A 26 -0.17 3.52 11.90
CA ALA A 26 0.78 2.94 10.97
C ALA A 26 1.60 4.04 10.28
N ASN A 27 2.24 4.92 11.05
CA ASN A 27 3.06 6.00 10.51
C ASN A 27 4.18 5.43 9.61
N PHE A 28 4.29 5.94 8.38
CA PHE A 28 5.31 5.50 7.45
C PHE A 28 5.79 6.63 6.52
N THR A 29 6.98 6.46 5.96
CA THR A 29 7.52 7.36 4.93
C THR A 29 7.89 6.57 3.68
N ALA A 30 7.82 7.22 2.52
CA ALA A 30 8.22 6.65 1.23
C ALA A 30 9.49 7.33 0.66
N SER A 31 10.37 7.82 1.54
CA SER A 31 11.53 8.64 1.16
C SER A 31 12.65 7.86 0.47
N ARG A 32 12.76 6.57 0.77
CA ARG A 32 13.82 5.71 0.22
C ARG A 32 13.35 5.18 -1.13
N THR A 33 13.60 5.95 -2.18
CA THR A 33 13.43 5.49 -3.55
C THR A 33 14.57 4.55 -3.95
N PHE A 34 14.33 3.72 -4.96
CA PHE A 34 15.34 2.83 -5.51
C PHE A 34 15.13 2.60 -7.00
N GLU A 35 16.23 2.30 -7.67
CA GLU A 35 16.30 1.85 -9.05
C GLU A 35 16.98 0.48 -9.02
N PHE A 36 16.38 -0.49 -9.71
CA PHE A 36 16.95 -1.80 -9.91
C PHE A 36 17.12 -2.01 -11.41
N ASP A 37 18.38 -2.03 -11.85
CA ASP A 37 18.78 -2.14 -13.25
C ASP A 37 20.15 -2.85 -13.34
N PRO A 38 20.20 -4.18 -13.11
CA PRO A 38 21.44 -4.95 -13.07
C PRO A 38 22.18 -4.93 -14.41
N ASP A 39 21.45 -4.79 -15.51
CA ASP A 39 21.99 -4.74 -16.87
C ASP A 39 22.44 -3.33 -17.28
N LYS A 40 22.26 -2.33 -16.40
CA LYS A 40 22.68 -0.93 -16.59
C LYS A 40 22.12 -0.30 -17.86
N THR A 41 20.85 -0.56 -18.14
CA THR A 41 20.14 -0.01 -19.29
C THR A 41 19.92 1.51 -19.20
N GLY A 42 19.96 2.06 -17.98
CA GLY A 42 19.52 3.44 -17.70
C GLY A 42 18.00 3.59 -17.73
N GLY A 43 17.27 2.48 -17.63
CA GLY A 43 15.84 2.40 -17.85
C GLY A 43 14.98 2.70 -16.62
N ALA A 44 15.55 2.79 -15.43
CA ALA A 44 14.81 3.05 -14.19
C ALA A 44 14.93 4.52 -13.75
N VAL A 45 13.83 5.10 -13.30
CA VAL A 45 13.81 6.43 -12.65
C VAL A 45 12.98 6.33 -11.39
N ALA A 46 13.52 6.72 -10.24
CA ALA A 46 12.76 6.78 -8.99
C ALA A 46 13.16 7.98 -8.13
N ASN A 47 12.37 9.06 -8.15
CA ASN A 47 12.68 10.26 -7.38
C ASN A 47 11.43 11.04 -6.97
N TRP A 48 11.51 11.65 -5.79
CA TRP A 48 10.57 12.70 -5.38
C TRP A 48 10.99 14.02 -5.99
N SER A 49 10.05 14.71 -6.64
CA SER A 49 10.26 16.03 -7.24
C SER A 49 9.19 17.01 -6.78
N ASN A 50 9.59 18.23 -6.47
CA ASN A 50 8.65 19.31 -6.16
C ASN A 50 8.04 19.86 -7.47
N GLY A 51 6.79 20.32 -7.41
CA GLY A 51 6.09 20.93 -8.54
C GLY A 51 5.30 19.97 -9.42
N ILE A 52 5.35 18.66 -9.16
CA ILE A 52 4.71 17.65 -10.03
C ILE A 52 3.53 16.93 -9.37
N GLY A 53 3.43 16.97 -8.04
CA GLY A 53 2.38 16.33 -7.24
C GLY A 53 1.10 17.14 -7.08
N LEU A 54 0.22 16.64 -6.21
CA LEU A 54 -0.92 17.37 -5.68
C LEU A 54 -0.42 18.52 -4.80
N LYS A 55 -1.23 19.57 -4.70
CA LYS A 55 -0.90 20.69 -3.81
C LYS A 55 -1.17 20.26 -2.37
N ASP A 56 -0.16 20.36 -1.51
CA ASP A 56 -0.32 20.10 -0.08
C ASP A 56 -1.33 21.08 0.54
N ALA A 57 -2.23 20.60 1.40
CA ALA A 57 -3.29 21.42 2.02
C ALA A 57 -2.76 22.65 2.78
N ASN A 58 -1.53 22.55 3.32
CA ASN A 58 -0.93 23.58 4.19
C ASN A 58 0.42 24.11 3.67
N ALA A 59 0.87 23.74 2.47
CA ALA A 59 2.20 24.13 1.98
C ALA A 59 2.19 24.58 0.51
N ASN A 60 3.15 25.46 0.17
CA ASN A 60 3.48 25.84 -1.21
C ASN A 60 4.29 24.75 -1.94
N SER A 61 4.21 23.50 -1.48
CA SER A 61 4.86 22.34 -2.08
C SER A 61 3.85 21.44 -2.77
N SER A 62 4.31 20.79 -3.83
CA SER A 62 3.55 19.78 -4.56
C SER A 62 4.51 18.67 -4.99
N PHE A 63 4.95 17.90 -4.00
CA PHE A 63 5.86 16.80 -4.26
C PHE A 63 5.12 15.65 -4.92
N GLY A 64 5.69 15.07 -5.96
CA GLY A 64 5.24 13.80 -6.50
C GLY A 64 6.41 12.84 -6.64
N LEU A 65 6.12 11.54 -6.53
CA LEU A 65 7.04 10.46 -6.81
C LEU A 65 6.96 10.13 -8.30
N GLN A 66 8.04 10.40 -9.02
CA GLN A 66 8.22 9.97 -10.39
C GLN A 66 8.77 8.54 -10.41
N LEU A 67 8.06 7.63 -11.09
CA LEU A 67 8.50 6.27 -11.35
C LEU A 67 8.51 6.03 -12.85
N GLU A 68 9.64 5.55 -13.39
CA GLU A 68 9.72 5.16 -14.79
C GLU A 68 10.42 3.82 -14.99
N LYS A 69 9.89 3.03 -15.91
CA LYS A 69 10.58 1.93 -16.60
C LYS A 69 10.58 2.23 -18.09
N ASN A 70 11.69 2.75 -18.57
CA ASN A 70 11.92 3.23 -19.93
C ASN A 70 12.55 2.18 -20.84
N VAL A 71 12.22 0.92 -20.60
CA VAL A 71 12.75 -0.24 -21.32
C VAL A 71 11.61 -1.24 -21.56
N PRO A 72 11.78 -2.18 -22.51
CA PRO A 72 10.79 -3.22 -22.77
C PRO A 72 10.38 -4.03 -21.53
N ILE A 73 9.21 -4.67 -21.61
CA ILE A 73 8.59 -5.39 -20.49
C ILE A 73 9.47 -6.50 -19.92
N ASP A 74 10.22 -7.18 -20.77
CA ASP A 74 11.11 -8.30 -20.47
C ASP A 74 12.48 -7.87 -19.90
N ALA A 75 12.81 -6.58 -19.95
CA ALA A 75 14.00 -6.07 -19.27
C ALA A 75 13.85 -6.21 -17.75
N ASN A 76 14.89 -6.72 -17.09
CA ASN A 76 14.93 -6.94 -15.65
C ASN A 76 15.16 -5.62 -14.88
N VAL A 77 14.22 -4.68 -15.05
CA VAL A 77 14.31 -3.30 -14.54
C VAL A 77 13.08 -2.98 -13.72
N SER A 78 13.27 -2.28 -12.60
CA SER A 78 12.18 -1.72 -11.81
C SER A 78 12.60 -0.45 -11.09
N ALA A 79 11.60 0.37 -10.75
CA ALA A 79 11.73 1.60 -9.98
C ALA A 79 10.74 1.57 -8.82
N GLY A 80 11.04 2.23 -7.70
CA GLY A 80 10.08 2.22 -6.60
C GLY A 80 10.49 2.99 -5.37
N ALA A 81 9.72 2.78 -4.29
CA ALA A 81 9.96 3.35 -2.98
C ALA A 81 9.65 2.35 -1.87
N VAL A 82 10.42 2.41 -0.78
CA VAL A 82 10.19 1.59 0.41
C VAL A 82 9.34 2.37 1.42
N LEU A 83 8.25 1.75 1.88
CA LEU A 83 7.37 2.31 2.91
C LEU A 83 7.95 1.99 4.29
N ASN A 84 8.90 2.82 4.74
CA ASN A 84 9.58 2.67 6.02
C ASN A 84 8.63 3.05 7.16
N GLY A 85 8.50 2.17 8.16
CA GLY A 85 7.62 2.38 9.32
C GLY A 85 6.48 1.36 9.41
N LEU A 86 6.17 0.66 8.32
CA LEU A 86 5.12 -0.37 8.31
C LEU A 86 5.55 -1.71 8.93
N LYS A 87 6.84 -1.94 9.18
CA LYS A 87 7.29 -3.17 9.85
C LYS A 87 6.71 -3.26 11.26
N GLY A 88 6.16 -4.41 11.63
CA GLY A 88 5.52 -4.64 12.92
C GLY A 88 4.05 -4.23 12.97
N VAL A 89 3.50 -3.67 11.88
CA VAL A 89 2.06 -3.38 11.79
C VAL A 89 1.28 -4.67 11.62
N VAL A 90 0.27 -4.87 12.48
CA VAL A 90 -0.67 -5.98 12.35
C VAL A 90 -1.73 -5.62 11.32
N VAL A 91 -1.90 -6.46 10.30
CA VAL A 91 -2.91 -6.30 9.25
C VAL A 91 -4.31 -6.51 9.83
N ALA A 92 -5.18 -5.53 9.61
CA ALA A 92 -6.58 -5.56 9.97
C ALA A 92 -7.45 -5.96 8.77
N SER A 93 -8.67 -6.41 9.05
CA SER A 93 -9.65 -6.69 8.01
C SER A 93 -10.01 -5.42 7.24
N GLY A 94 -9.91 -5.47 5.91
CA GLY A 94 -10.26 -4.33 5.05
C GLY A 94 -9.14 -3.31 4.87
N ASP A 95 -7.94 -3.59 5.39
CA ASP A 95 -6.78 -2.74 5.12
C ASP A 95 -6.53 -2.66 3.60
N THR A 96 -6.20 -1.45 3.16
CA THR A 96 -5.82 -1.16 1.77
C THR A 96 -4.45 -0.50 1.73
N LEU A 97 -3.72 -0.78 0.65
CA LEU A 97 -2.61 0.04 0.21
C LEU A 97 -3.06 0.87 -0.99
N GLY A 98 -2.46 2.03 -1.19
CA GLY A 98 -2.82 2.86 -2.33
C GLY A 98 -1.87 4.00 -2.60
N TYR A 99 -2.24 4.76 -3.61
CA TYR A 99 -1.61 6.00 -4.03
C TYR A 99 -2.61 6.80 -4.87
N ASP A 100 -2.33 8.08 -5.07
CA ASP A 100 -2.95 8.87 -6.13
C ASP A 100 -1.99 8.91 -7.32
N MET A 101 -2.54 8.80 -8.53
CA MET A 101 -1.76 8.83 -9.77
C MET A 101 -2.32 9.91 -10.69
N LYS A 102 -1.42 10.71 -11.28
CA LYS A 102 -1.79 11.75 -12.21
C LYS A 102 -2.41 11.14 -13.47
N ASN A 103 -3.51 11.70 -13.97
CA ASN A 103 -4.26 11.17 -15.12
C ASN A 103 -3.45 11.19 -16.42
N SER A 104 -2.37 11.97 -16.50
CA SER A 104 -1.42 11.96 -17.62
C SER A 104 -0.37 10.85 -17.55
N SER A 105 -0.33 10.07 -16.47
CA SER A 105 0.58 8.93 -16.30
C SER A 105 0.22 7.81 -17.27
N THR A 106 1.21 7.07 -17.76
CA THR A 106 0.98 6.10 -18.86
C THR A 106 0.21 4.87 -18.42
N SER A 107 0.34 4.46 -17.14
CA SER A 107 -0.37 3.30 -16.57
C SER A 107 -1.84 3.57 -16.23
N THR A 108 -2.37 4.74 -16.59
CA THR A 108 -3.82 5.00 -16.60
C THR A 108 -4.53 4.30 -17.75
N ASN A 109 -3.80 3.99 -18.83
CA ASN A 109 -4.30 3.18 -19.94
C ASN A 109 -3.98 1.69 -19.68
N PRO A 110 -4.99 0.82 -19.53
CA PRO A 110 -4.78 -0.59 -19.23
C PRO A 110 -3.99 -1.35 -20.30
N LEU A 111 -3.90 -0.82 -21.53
CA LEU A 111 -3.13 -1.41 -22.62
C LEU A 111 -1.62 -1.22 -22.47
N ASN A 112 -1.18 -0.29 -21.61
CA ASN A 112 0.24 0.05 -21.44
C ASN A 112 0.90 -0.73 -20.28
N GLY A 113 0.17 -1.62 -19.62
CA GLY A 113 0.64 -2.38 -18.47
C GLY A 113 -0.34 -2.29 -17.29
N SER A 114 -0.06 -3.08 -16.27
CA SER A 114 -0.75 -3.09 -15.00
C SER A 114 -0.28 -1.98 -14.07
N GLY A 115 0.85 -1.31 -14.28
CA GLY A 115 1.30 -0.15 -13.49
C GLY A 115 1.80 -0.50 -12.08
N PRO A 116 2.00 0.50 -11.19
CA PRO A 116 2.65 0.29 -9.91
C PRO A 116 1.88 -0.65 -8.97
N ARG A 117 2.62 -1.49 -8.26
CA ARG A 117 2.12 -2.48 -7.29
C ARG A 117 2.91 -2.44 -5.99
N PHE A 118 2.44 -3.16 -4.98
CA PHE A 118 3.12 -3.33 -3.71
C PHE A 118 3.59 -4.77 -3.53
N ASN A 119 4.86 -4.92 -3.18
CA ASN A 119 5.43 -6.16 -2.68
C ASN A 119 5.37 -6.15 -1.16
N VAL A 120 4.62 -7.09 -0.57
CA VAL A 120 4.34 -7.14 0.86
C VAL A 120 4.92 -8.42 1.44
N SER A 121 5.95 -8.30 2.27
CA SER A 121 6.44 -9.41 3.09
C SER A 121 5.77 -9.34 4.46
N TRP A 122 5.34 -10.47 4.98
CA TRP A 122 4.61 -10.56 6.24
C TRP A 122 4.93 -11.86 6.98
N THR A 123 4.55 -11.93 8.25
CA THR A 123 4.63 -13.15 9.07
C THR A 123 3.30 -13.39 9.77
N LEU A 124 2.78 -14.60 9.73
CA LEU A 124 1.59 -15.01 10.48
C LEU A 124 1.96 -16.19 11.38
N ASN A 125 1.80 -16.04 12.70
CA ASN A 125 2.14 -17.07 13.68
C ASN A 125 3.57 -17.64 13.51
N GLY A 126 4.53 -16.77 13.15
CA GLY A 126 5.92 -17.14 12.90
C GLY A 126 6.23 -17.65 11.49
N THR A 127 5.23 -17.93 10.66
CA THR A 127 5.41 -18.36 9.27
C THR A 127 5.58 -17.16 8.35
N PRO A 128 6.68 -17.05 7.59
CA PRO A 128 6.86 -15.97 6.62
C PRO A 128 5.95 -16.17 5.40
N GLY A 129 5.50 -15.08 4.82
CA GLY A 129 4.75 -15.03 3.58
C GLY A 129 5.09 -13.79 2.77
N PHE A 130 4.71 -13.84 1.49
CA PHE A 130 4.94 -12.76 0.55
C PHE A 130 3.72 -12.65 -0.37
N SER A 131 3.31 -11.41 -0.64
CA SER A 131 2.15 -11.10 -1.45
C SER A 131 2.48 -10.01 -2.47
N PHE A 132 2.01 -10.20 -3.68
CA PHE A 132 1.90 -9.14 -4.67
C PHE A 132 0.54 -8.49 -4.53
N VAL A 133 0.50 -7.21 -4.15
CA VAL A 133 -0.74 -6.43 -3.99
C VAL A 133 -0.71 -5.32 -5.00
N GLY A 134 -1.39 -5.46 -6.13
CA GLY A 134 -1.43 -4.35 -7.07
C GLY A 134 -1.62 -4.65 -8.53
N GLY A 135 -1.08 -3.72 -9.30
CA GLY A 135 -1.55 -3.32 -10.61
C GLY A 135 -2.59 -2.20 -10.48
N SER A 136 -2.31 -1.01 -11.02
CA SER A 136 -3.24 0.08 -11.29
C SER A 136 -4.54 -0.40 -11.97
N ASN A 137 -4.46 -1.44 -12.80
CA ASN A 137 -5.62 -2.08 -13.45
C ASN A 137 -6.52 -2.88 -12.49
N ASN A 138 -5.96 -3.38 -11.39
CA ASN A 138 -6.70 -4.17 -10.40
C ASN A 138 -7.29 -3.27 -9.30
N ALA A 139 -6.79 -2.05 -9.16
CA ALA A 139 -7.21 -1.13 -8.12
C ALA A 139 -8.67 -0.70 -8.26
N THR A 140 -9.33 -0.47 -7.14
CA THR A 140 -10.54 0.35 -7.10
C THR A 140 -10.13 1.79 -7.35
N ARG A 141 -10.71 2.41 -8.39
CA ARG A 141 -10.36 3.75 -8.86
C ARG A 141 -11.46 4.76 -8.59
N ASN A 142 -11.10 5.89 -8.00
CA ASN A 142 -11.99 7.03 -7.80
C ASN A 142 -11.25 8.33 -8.13
N PRO A 143 -11.92 9.40 -8.59
CA PRO A 143 -11.28 10.71 -8.68
C PRO A 143 -10.64 11.12 -7.34
N ALA A 144 -9.40 11.61 -7.37
CA ALA A 144 -8.71 12.02 -6.15
C ALA A 144 -9.32 13.32 -5.60
N CYS A 145 -9.64 13.37 -4.31
CA CYS A 145 -10.30 14.53 -3.70
C CYS A 145 -9.52 15.86 -3.83
N GLY A 146 -8.18 15.82 -3.83
CA GLY A 146 -7.33 17.02 -3.86
C GLY A 146 -7.31 17.72 -5.22
N ASP A 147 -7.51 16.94 -6.29
CA ASP A 147 -7.69 17.44 -7.66
C ASP A 147 -8.39 16.34 -8.49
N PRO A 148 -9.74 16.25 -8.43
CA PRO A 148 -10.48 15.16 -9.05
C PRO A 148 -10.48 15.20 -10.58
N THR A 149 -9.99 16.30 -11.18
CA THR A 149 -9.91 16.44 -12.63
C THR A 149 -8.62 15.85 -13.17
N ASN A 150 -7.50 16.04 -12.46
CA ASN A 150 -6.18 15.64 -12.96
C ASN A 150 -5.60 14.42 -12.25
N TRP A 151 -6.24 13.91 -11.19
CA TRP A 151 -5.72 12.79 -10.41
C TRP A 151 -6.80 11.75 -10.11
N THR A 152 -6.36 10.51 -10.03
CA THR A 152 -7.19 9.35 -9.66
C THR A 152 -6.54 8.63 -8.49
N SER A 153 -7.34 8.28 -7.49
CA SER A 153 -6.96 7.45 -6.35
C SER A 153 -7.10 5.96 -6.69
N TYR A 154 -6.05 5.20 -6.41
CA TYR A 154 -5.96 3.75 -6.62
C TYR A 154 -5.87 3.04 -5.27
N ARG A 155 -6.87 2.22 -4.94
CA ARG A 155 -6.92 1.47 -3.67
C ARG A 155 -6.93 -0.04 -3.93
N LEU A 156 -6.09 -0.75 -3.18
CA LEU A 156 -5.84 -2.18 -3.32
C LEU A 156 -6.05 -2.87 -1.97
N GLY A 157 -7.09 -3.69 -1.90
CA GLY A 157 -7.45 -4.44 -0.70
C GLY A 157 -6.49 -5.60 -0.45
N LEU A 158 -5.88 -5.60 0.75
CA LEU A 158 -4.92 -6.62 1.16
C LEU A 158 -5.51 -8.04 1.18
N GLN A 159 -6.81 -8.16 1.47
CA GLN A 159 -7.53 -9.44 1.51
C GLN A 159 -8.29 -9.77 0.22
N ASN A 160 -8.31 -8.89 -0.79
CA ASN A 160 -9.08 -9.11 -2.00
C ASN A 160 -8.28 -9.98 -3.00
N PRO A 161 -8.71 -11.21 -3.34
CA PRO A 161 -7.98 -12.09 -4.23
C PRO A 161 -7.89 -11.59 -5.68
N ALA A 162 -8.71 -10.61 -6.09
CA ALA A 162 -8.58 -9.95 -7.38
C ALA A 162 -7.50 -8.86 -7.40
N GLN A 163 -6.97 -8.47 -6.23
CA GLN A 163 -6.02 -7.37 -6.06
C GLN A 163 -4.72 -7.81 -5.39
N ALA A 164 -4.74 -8.93 -4.68
CA ALA A 164 -3.61 -9.46 -3.92
C ALA A 164 -3.43 -10.97 -4.16
N PHE A 165 -2.19 -11.38 -4.47
CA PHE A 165 -1.84 -12.78 -4.71
C PHE A 165 -0.52 -13.19 -4.04
N PRO A 166 -0.54 -14.17 -3.12
CA PRO A 166 -1.73 -14.55 -2.34
C PRO A 166 -2.26 -13.34 -1.52
N PRO A 167 -3.54 -13.31 -1.12
CA PRO A 167 -4.04 -12.29 -0.19
C PRO A 167 -3.21 -12.24 1.10
N VAL A 168 -3.00 -11.04 1.63
CA VAL A 168 -2.32 -10.84 2.92
C VAL A 168 -3.30 -11.18 4.05
N PRO A 169 -3.02 -12.19 4.90
CA PRO A 169 -3.95 -12.61 5.93
C PRO A 169 -4.21 -11.52 6.99
N VAL A 170 -5.43 -11.46 7.50
CA VAL A 170 -5.74 -10.67 8.71
C VAL A 170 -4.95 -11.25 9.88
N GLY A 171 -4.38 -10.36 10.72
CA GLY A 171 -3.51 -10.74 11.83
C GLY A 171 -2.05 -10.99 11.43
N ALA A 172 -1.72 -10.97 10.14
CA ALA A 172 -0.32 -11.02 9.71
C ALA A 172 0.42 -9.75 10.15
N VAL A 173 1.67 -9.90 10.55
CA VAL A 173 2.56 -8.79 10.90
C VAL A 173 3.39 -8.43 9.69
N LEU A 174 3.30 -7.19 9.23
CA LEU A 174 4.09 -6.69 8.11
C LEU A 174 5.58 -6.70 8.45
N GLN A 175 6.41 -7.17 7.52
CA GLN A 175 7.87 -7.20 7.62
C GLN A 175 8.52 -6.15 6.73
N SER A 176 7.98 -5.97 5.52
CA SER A 176 8.36 -4.89 4.61
C SER A 176 7.26 -4.65 3.58
N VAL A 177 7.08 -3.39 3.18
CA VAL A 177 6.20 -2.99 2.08
C VAL A 177 7.00 -2.13 1.12
N VAL A 178 6.94 -2.49 -0.16
CA VAL A 178 7.68 -1.80 -1.22
C VAL A 178 6.71 -1.49 -2.35
N LEU A 179 6.58 -0.22 -2.70
CA LEU A 179 5.92 0.22 -3.93
C LEU A 179 6.91 0.02 -5.08
N ILE A 180 6.48 -0.62 -6.16
CA ILE A 180 7.32 -0.98 -7.29
C ILE A 180 6.57 -0.77 -8.60
N LEU A 181 7.26 -0.21 -9.59
CA LEU A 181 6.91 -0.21 -11.00
C LEU A 181 7.92 -1.11 -11.72
N ASP A 182 7.47 -2.28 -12.16
CA ASP A 182 8.25 -3.28 -12.89
C ASP A 182 7.74 -3.53 -14.32
N GLU A 183 6.82 -2.70 -14.80
CA GLU A 183 6.28 -2.72 -16.16
C GLU A 183 6.54 -1.37 -16.87
N PRO A 184 6.64 -1.35 -18.22
CA PRO A 184 6.99 -0.13 -18.95
C PRO A 184 5.96 0.99 -18.72
N ALA A 185 6.37 2.04 -18.02
CA ALA A 185 5.52 3.18 -17.74
C ALA A 185 6.32 4.41 -17.34
N LYS A 186 5.65 5.56 -17.35
CA LYS A 186 6.06 6.84 -16.79
C LYS A 186 4.91 7.38 -15.96
N ASP A 187 5.03 7.22 -14.65
CA ASP A 187 3.96 7.55 -13.73
C ASP A 187 4.40 8.62 -12.74
N THR A 188 3.47 9.53 -12.45
CA THR A 188 3.60 10.48 -11.35
C THR A 188 2.60 10.09 -10.28
N LEU A 189 3.12 9.70 -9.12
CA LEU A 189 2.36 9.29 -7.95
C LEU A 189 2.43 10.34 -6.86
N ASP A 190 1.42 10.37 -6.02
CA ASP A 190 1.38 11.16 -4.79
C ASP A 190 0.49 10.45 -3.76
N ASN A 191 0.43 10.94 -2.53
CA ASN A 191 -0.43 10.43 -1.44
C ASN A 191 -0.39 8.89 -1.33
N ILE A 192 0.81 8.32 -1.33
CA ILE A 192 0.99 6.88 -1.06
C ILE A 192 0.38 6.64 0.31
N ASN A 193 -0.56 5.70 0.43
CA ASN A 193 -1.38 5.57 1.62
C ASN A 193 -1.44 4.14 2.16
N PHE A 194 -1.61 4.09 3.47
CA PHE A 194 -1.99 2.91 4.22
C PHE A 194 -2.84 3.37 5.41
N ARG A 195 -4.10 2.91 5.47
CA ARG A 195 -5.10 3.36 6.45
C ARG A 195 -5.28 4.89 6.40
N ASP A 196 -5.14 5.55 7.54
CA ASP A 196 -5.27 6.99 7.73
C ASP A 196 -3.94 7.73 7.55
N GLN A 197 -2.89 7.10 7.03
CA GLN A 197 -1.57 7.71 6.85
C GLN A 197 -1.24 7.85 5.37
N ILE A 198 -0.68 9.02 5.02
CA ILE A 198 -0.21 9.35 3.67
C ILE A 198 1.25 9.78 3.70
N ALA A 199 2.00 9.36 2.68
CA ALA A 199 3.31 9.87 2.31
C ALA A 199 3.18 10.62 0.98
N GLY A 200 2.98 11.95 1.06
CA GLY A 200 2.89 12.84 -0.11
C GLY A 200 4.19 13.61 -0.43
N LYS A 201 5.23 13.42 0.38
CA LYS A 201 6.53 14.08 0.16
C LYS A 201 7.67 13.28 0.80
N PRO A 202 8.92 13.48 0.38
CA PRO A 202 10.04 12.77 0.98
C PRO A 202 10.17 13.13 2.48
N GLY A 203 10.38 12.11 3.31
CA GLY A 203 10.67 12.26 4.73
C GLY A 203 9.46 12.44 5.64
N SER A 204 8.23 12.49 5.11
CA SER A 204 7.04 12.84 5.89
C SER A 204 5.95 11.79 5.79
N SER A 205 5.31 11.51 6.93
CA SER A 205 3.97 10.93 7.03
C SER A 205 3.03 12.03 7.49
N ALA A 206 1.79 12.04 7.02
CA ALA A 206 0.73 12.87 7.56
C ALA A 206 -0.54 12.04 7.71
N THR A 207 -1.41 12.43 8.64
CA THR A 207 -2.76 11.88 8.68
C THR A 207 -3.51 12.30 7.42
N SER A 208 -4.13 11.35 6.74
CA SER A 208 -5.08 11.58 5.67
C SER A 208 -6.17 12.53 6.16
N THR A 209 -6.40 13.64 5.46
CA THR A 209 -7.39 14.65 5.84
C THR A 209 -8.82 14.27 5.43
N GLY A 210 -9.17 12.98 5.44
CA GLY A 210 -10.45 12.48 4.89
C GLY A 210 -10.47 12.38 3.36
N CYS A 211 -9.30 12.59 2.77
CA CYS A 211 -8.93 12.25 1.41
C CYS A 211 -8.24 10.88 1.50
N PRO A 212 -8.98 9.77 1.39
CA PRO A 212 -8.40 8.43 1.54
C PRO A 212 -7.27 8.24 0.54
#